data_AF-A0A976L943-F1
#
_entry.id   AF-A0A976L943-F1
#
_cell.length_a   1.000
_cell.length_b   1.000
_cell.length_c   1.000
_cell.angle_alpha   90.00
_cell.angle_beta   90.00
_cell.angle_gamma   90.00
#
_symmetry.space_group_name_H-M   'P 1'
#
loop_
_entity.id
_entity.type
_entity.pdbx_description
1 polymer ?
#
loop_
_entity_poly.entity_id
_entity_poly.type
_entity_poly.pdbx_seq_one_letter_code
_entity_poly.pdbx_strand_id
1 'polypeptide(L)'
;MFEAHTVIIAGCLFLGAILYTSVGHAGASAYIAVMTLFDLPPLVIKPTALTLNIFVSSYTSFRYIRSNFFNKTLFTYLVIGSVPAAFIGGRINLPSHVYKPIIGALLLISGARFLIQALQ
;
A
#
# COMPACT_ATOMS: atom_id res chain seq x y z
N MET A 1 -7.11 0.62 28.70
CA MET A 1 -6.64 -0.78 28.67
C MET A 1 -6.80 -1.27 27.24
N PHE A 2 -5.77 -1.83 26.61
CA PHE A 2 -5.90 -2.32 25.23
C PHE A 2 -6.91 -3.46 25.20
N GLU A 3 -7.97 -3.31 24.42
CA GLU A 3 -8.93 -4.40 24.18
C GLU A 3 -8.25 -5.49 23.34
N ALA A 4 -8.63 -6.75 23.57
CA ALA A 4 -8.08 -7.90 22.83
C ALA A 4 -8.21 -7.72 21.31
N HIS A 5 -9.31 -7.09 20.87
CA HIS A 5 -9.56 -6.72 19.49
C HIS A 5 -8.45 -5.84 18.89
N THR A 6 -8.01 -4.80 19.60
CA THR A 6 -6.95 -3.90 19.13
C THR A 6 -5.61 -4.61 19.01
N VAL A 7 -5.30 -5.52 19.94
CA VAL A 7 -4.05 -6.29 19.91
C VAL A 7 -4.01 -7.25 18.72
N ILE A 8 -5.15 -7.89 18.41
CA ILE A 8 -5.27 -8.77 17.24
C ILE A 8 -5.05 -7.97 15.94
N ILE A 9 -5.72 -6.82 15.80
CA ILE A 9 -5.54 -5.93 14.64
C ILE A 9 -4.06 -5.53 14.50
N ALA A 10 -3.43 -5.09 15.60
CA ALA A 10 -2.03 -4.70 15.59
C ALA A 10 -1.11 -5.86 15.16
N GLY A 11 -1.39 -7.09 15.63
CA GLY A 11 -0.68 -8.30 15.19
C GLY A 11 -0.82 -8.56 13.70
N CYS A 12 -2.04 -8.46 13.15
CA CYS A 12 -2.28 -8.60 11.71
C CYS A 12 -1.57 -7.52 10.89
N LEU A 13 -1.61 -6.26 11.33
CA LEU A 13 -0.91 -5.16 10.67
C LEU A 13 0.61 -5.37 10.70
N PHE A 14 1.16 -5.84 11.83
CA PHE A 14 2.58 -6.14 11.97
C PHE A 14 3.01 -7.28 11.03
N LEU A 15 2.25 -8.37 10.95
CA LEU A 15 2.50 -9.45 9.99
C LEU A 15 2.44 -8.95 8.55
N GLY A 16 1.42 -8.14 8.21
CA GLY A 16 1.29 -7.53 6.89
C GLY A 16 2.51 -6.65 6.55
N ALA A 17 3.00 -5.86 7.50
CA ALA A 17 4.18 -5.03 7.32
C ALA A 17 5.44 -5.87 7.07
N ILE A 18 5.64 -6.97 7.80
CA ILE A 18 6.78 -7.88 7.57
C ILE A 18 6.74 -8.45 6.16
N LEU A 19 5.61 -9.03 5.76
CA LEU A 19 5.46 -9.70 4.47
C LEU A 19 5.67 -8.73 3.30
N TYR A 20 5.05 -7.55 3.34
CA TYR A 20 5.18 -6.56 2.28
C TYR A 20 6.58 -5.92 2.23
N THR A 21 7.18 -5.64 3.39
CA THR A 21 8.55 -5.09 3.44
C THR A 21 9.58 -6.09 2.94
N SER A 22 9.35 -7.40 3.12
CA SER A 22 10.25 -8.45 2.63
C SER A 22 10.42 -8.43 1.10
N VAL A 23 9.40 -7.95 0.37
CA VAL A 23 9.44 -7.78 -1.09
C VAL A 23 9.69 -6.32 -1.51
N GLY A 24 9.92 -5.42 -0.55
CA GLY A 24 10.20 -4.00 -0.78
C GLY A 24 8.97 -3.09 -0.93
N HIS A 25 7.76 -3.59 -0.67
CA HIS A 25 6.53 -2.79 -0.70
C HIS A 25 6.11 -2.28 0.70
N ALA A 26 5.41 -1.14 0.73
CA ALA A 26 5.02 -0.47 1.98
C ALA A 26 3.73 -1.00 2.66
N GLY A 27 2.98 -1.91 2.03
CA GLY A 27 1.88 -2.63 2.67
C GLY A 27 0.49 -1.98 2.68
N ALA A 28 0.30 -0.85 1.98
CA ALA A 28 -0.95 -0.09 1.92
C ALA A 28 -2.24 -0.94 1.84
N SER A 29 -2.28 -1.87 0.88
CA SER A 29 -3.43 -2.73 0.61
C SER A 29 -3.73 -3.67 1.78
N ALA A 30 -2.70 -4.23 2.42
CA ALA A 30 -2.86 -5.12 3.56
C ALA A 30 -3.45 -4.38 4.76
N TYR A 31 -2.98 -3.18 5.06
CA TYR A 31 -3.49 -2.40 6.20
C TYR A 31 -4.95 -2.01 6.01
N ILE A 32 -5.31 -1.53 4.82
CA ILE A 32 -6.69 -1.18 4.49
C ILE A 32 -7.58 -2.42 4.54
N ALA A 33 -7.15 -3.55 3.99
CA ALA A 33 -7.93 -4.78 3.99
C ALA A 33 -8.17 -5.32 5.41
N VAL A 34 -7.12 -5.42 6.23
CA VAL A 34 -7.23 -5.85 7.63
C VAL A 34 -8.16 -4.92 8.39
N MET A 35 -7.94 -3.60 8.34
CA MET A 35 -8.79 -2.67 9.09
C MET A 35 -10.25 -2.67 8.60
N THR A 36 -10.48 -2.88 7.31
CA THR A 36 -11.84 -3.02 6.75
C THR A 36 -12.51 -4.31 7.21
N LEU A 37 -11.76 -5.41 7.33
CA LEU A 37 -12.27 -6.70 7.81
C LEU A 37 -12.73 -6.62 9.27
N PHE A 38 -12.07 -5.79 10.08
CA PHE A 38 -12.45 -5.48 11.46
C PHE A 38 -13.43 -4.31 11.59
N ASP A 39 -14.09 -3.92 10.49
CA ASP A 39 -15.15 -2.89 10.43
C ASP A 39 -14.74 -1.53 11.02
N LEU A 40 -13.46 -1.14 10.89
CA LEU A 40 -13.01 0.18 11.33
C LEU A 40 -13.58 1.29 10.42
N PRO A 41 -13.93 2.45 10.99
CA PRO A 41 -14.48 3.55 10.19
C PRO A 41 -13.44 4.11 9.22
N PRO A 42 -13.82 4.52 7.99
CA PRO A 42 -12.89 5.06 6.99
C PRO A 42 -12.07 6.28 7.47
N LEU A 43 -12.62 7.04 8.43
CA LEU A 43 -11.95 8.17 9.08
C LEU A 43 -10.71 7.74 9.88
N VAL A 44 -10.67 6.49 10.37
CA VAL A 44 -9.53 5.90 11.07
C VAL A 44 -8.63 5.11 10.13
N ILE A 45 -9.22 4.39 9.16
CA ILE A 45 -8.46 3.56 8.21
C ILE A 45 -7.48 4.41 7.40
N LYS A 46 -7.95 5.50 6.78
CA LYS A 46 -7.15 6.33 5.88
C LYS A 46 -5.90 6.92 6.56
N PRO A 47 -6.00 7.65 7.68
CA PRO A 47 -4.81 8.22 8.32
C PRO A 47 -3.90 7.12 8.87
N THR A 48 -4.44 6.06 9.48
CA THR A 48 -3.62 4.96 10.02
C THR A 48 -2.81 4.26 8.93
N ALA A 49 -3.46 3.91 7.81
CA ALA A 49 -2.78 3.27 6.67
C ALA A 49 -1.72 4.17 6.04
N LEU A 50 -1.98 5.49 5.97
CA LEU A 50 -1.03 6.46 5.45
C LEU A 50 0.20 6.59 6.36
N THR A 51 -0.01 6.72 7.67
CA THR A 51 1.07 6.81 8.66
C THR A 51 1.96 5.55 8.62
N LEU A 52 1.35 4.36 8.61
CA LEU A 52 2.08 3.09 8.52
C LEU A 52 2.87 2.99 7.20
N ASN A 53 2.28 3.35 6.07
CA ASN A 53 2.97 3.36 4.79
C ASN A 53 4.19 4.29 4.79
N ILE A 54 4.04 5.52 5.29
CA ILE A 54 5.14 6.49 5.32
C ILE A 54 6.27 5.93 6.19
N PHE A 55 5.94 5.38 7.35
CA PHE A 55 6.94 4.81 8.26
C PHE A 55 7.69 3.63 7.64
N VAL A 56 6.96 2.63 7.14
CA VAL A 56 7.55 1.40 6.57
C VAL A 56 8.30 1.68 5.27
N SER A 57 7.76 2.53 4.39
CA SER A 57 8.45 2.93 3.15
C SER A 57 9.71 3.73 3.42
N SER A 58 9.69 4.63 4.40
CA SER A 58 10.87 5.41 4.80
C SER A 58 11.96 4.51 5.37
N TYR A 59 11.59 3.57 6.23
CA TYR A 59 12.53 2.58 6.78
C TYR A 59 13.15 1.71 5.68
N THR A 60 12.33 1.20 4.76
CA THR A 60 12.78 0.39 3.61
C THR A 60 13.71 1.19 2.71
N SER A 61 13.34 2.43 2.39
CA SER A 61 14.16 3.35 1.58
C SER A 61 15.49 3.66 2.25
N PHE A 62 15.48 3.91 3.56
CA PHE A 62 16.71 4.14 4.33
C PHE A 62 17.64 2.93 4.29
N ARG A 63 17.11 1.71 4.50
CA ARG A 63 17.89 0.48 4.39
C ARG A 63 18.46 0.28 2.99
N TYR A 64 17.69 0.59 1.95
CA TYR A 64 18.11 0.47 0.55
C TYR A 64 19.26 1.44 0.23
N ILE A 65 19.14 2.70 0.68
CA ILE A 65 20.20 3.71 0.55
C ILE A 65 21.46 3.30 1.30
N ARG A 66 21.31 2.81 2.54
CA ARG A 66 22.44 2.34 3.36
C ARG A 66 23.16 1.14 2.74
N SER A 67 22.46 0.32 1.96
CA SER A 67 23.01 -0.87 1.30
C SER A 67 23.71 -0.56 -0.02
N ASN A 68 23.94 0.72 -0.36
CA ASN A 68 24.62 1.18 -1.59
C ASN A 68 23.93 0.79 -2.92
N PHE A 69 22.68 0.34 -2.88
CA PHE A 69 21.90 0.05 -4.10
C PHE A 69 21.19 1.27 -4.69
N PHE A 70 21.43 2.47 -4.15
CA PHE A 70 20.71 3.68 -4.53
C PHE A 70 21.29 4.36 -5.77
N ASN A 71 20.50 4.36 -6.86
CA ASN A 71 20.80 5.12 -8.07
C ASN A 71 20.08 6.47 -8.06
N LYS A 72 20.85 7.55 -7.87
CA LYS A 72 20.35 8.93 -7.82
C LYS A 72 19.66 9.37 -9.11
N THR A 73 20.21 9.01 -10.27
CA THR A 73 19.66 9.39 -11.58
C THR A 73 18.28 8.77 -11.80
N LEU A 74 18.14 7.47 -11.52
CA LEU A 74 16.85 6.78 -11.62
C LEU A 74 15.83 7.38 -10.65
N PHE A 75 16.24 7.64 -9.40
CA PHE A 75 15.39 8.26 -8.39
C PHE A 75 14.88 9.63 -8.84
N THR A 76 15.73 10.49 -9.40
CA THR A 76 15.29 11.82 -9.88
C THR A 76 14.25 11.73 -10.98
N TYR A 77 14.43 10.84 -11.97
CA TYR A 77 13.44 10.65 -13.03
C TYR A 77 12.11 10.10 -12.47
N LEU A 78 12.18 9.15 -11.55
CA LEU A 78 11.00 8.61 -10.89
C LEU A 78 10.25 9.68 -10.09
N VAL A 79 10.92 10.50 -9.30
CA VAL A 79 10.28 11.53 -8.48
C VAL A 79 9.61 12.60 -9.35
N ILE A 80 10.28 13.07 -10.39
CA ILE A 80 9.76 14.11 -11.30
C ILE A 80 8.51 13.61 -12.03
N GLY A 81 8.44 12.32 -12.39
CA GLY A 81 7.24 11.75 -13.02
C GLY A 81 6.15 11.39 -12.02
N SER A 82 6.50 10.66 -10.95
CA SER A 82 5.52 10.06 -10.03
C SER A 82 4.84 11.06 -9.11
N VAL A 83 5.55 12.07 -8.57
CA VAL A 83 4.97 13.01 -7.61
C VAL A 83 3.88 13.88 -8.26
N PRO A 84 4.09 14.51 -9.43
CA PRO A 84 3.04 15.27 -10.10
C PRO A 84 1.88 14.38 -10.55
N ALA A 85 2.16 13.18 -11.09
CA ALA A 85 1.13 12.25 -11.53
C ALA A 85 0.24 11.79 -10.36
N ALA A 86 0.84 11.46 -9.20
CA ALA A 86 0.11 11.10 -8.00
C ALA A 86 -0.76 12.26 -7.48
N PHE A 87 -0.25 13.49 -7.55
CA PHE A 87 -0.99 14.68 -7.14
C PHE A 87 -2.18 14.97 -8.06
N ILE A 88 -1.98 14.89 -9.38
CA ILE A 88 -3.07 15.06 -10.36
C ILE A 88 -4.10 13.96 -10.16
N GLY A 89 -3.69 12.69 -10.10
CA GLY A 89 -4.58 11.55 -9.90
C GLY A 89 -5.36 11.61 -8.58
N GLY A 90 -4.71 12.02 -7.48
CA GLY A 90 -5.34 12.15 -6.17
C GLY A 90 -6.38 13.28 -6.07
N ARG A 91 -6.35 14.26 -6.99
CA ARG A 91 -7.36 15.31 -7.08
C ARG A 91 -8.61 14.89 -7.85
N ILE A 92 -8.53 13.83 -8.66
CA ILE A 92 -9.66 13.38 -9.46
C ILE A 92 -10.66 12.67 -8.53
N ASN A 93 -11.81 13.32 -8.28
CA ASN A 93 -12.93 12.70 -7.58
C ASN A 93 -13.86 12.04 -8.60
N LEU A 94 -13.73 10.73 -8.80
CA LEU A 94 -14.66 9.98 -9.63
C LEU A 94 -15.90 9.57 -8.82
N PRO A 95 -17.10 9.61 -9.44
CA PRO A 95 -18.30 9.02 -8.86
C PRO A 95 -18.08 7.55 -8.52
N SER A 96 -18.52 7.11 -7.33
CA SER A 96 -18.28 5.74 -6.85
C SER A 96 -18.87 4.65 -7.74
N HIS A 97 -19.94 4.97 -8.49
CA HIS A 97 -20.57 4.04 -9.44
C HIS A 97 -19.70 3.75 -10.66
N VAL A 98 -18.76 4.64 -11.01
CA VAL A 98 -17.79 4.44 -12.11
C VAL A 98 -16.48 3.86 -11.58
N TYR A 99 -16.02 4.39 -10.45
CA TYR A 99 -14.73 4.02 -9.87
C TYR A 99 -14.66 2.55 -9.43
N LYS A 100 -15.67 2.06 -8.70
CA LYS A 100 -15.66 0.71 -8.13
C LYS A 100 -15.65 -0.40 -9.20
N PRO A 101 -16.49 -0.36 -10.25
CA PRO A 101 -16.44 -1.37 -11.32
C PRO A 101 -15.11 -1.39 -12.07
N ILE A 102 -14.55 -0.21 -12.38
CA ILE A 102 -13.27 -0.10 -13.10
C ILE A 102 -12.14 -0.74 -12.28
N ILE A 103 -12.03 -0.40 -11.00
CA ILE A 103 -11.02 -1.00 -10.13
C ILE A 103 -11.25 -2.50 -9.97
N GLY A 104 -12.50 -2.95 -9.79
CA GLY A 104 -12.83 -4.37 -9.72
C GLY A 104 -12.35 -5.14 -10.95
N ALA A 105 -12.61 -4.61 -12.15
CA ALA A 105 -12.15 -5.21 -13.41
C ALA A 105 -10.61 -5.24 -13.50
N LEU A 106 -9.92 -4.14 -13.16
CA LEU A 106 -8.46 -4.08 -13.15
C LEU A 106 -7.84 -5.09 -12.17
N LEU A 107 -8.45 -5.27 -10.99
CA LEU A 107 -8.02 -6.26 -10.01
C LEU A 107 -8.23 -7.68 -10.50
N LEU A 108 -9.36 -7.99 -11.13
CA LEU A 108 -9.61 -9.31 -11.73
C LEU A 108 -8.59 -9.63 -12.84
N ILE A 109 -8.30 -8.67 -13.71
CA ILE A 109 -7.30 -8.83 -14.78
C ILE A 109 -5.91 -9.04 -14.18
N SER A 110 -5.52 -8.25 -13.18
CA SER A 110 -4.22 -8.37 -12.51
C SER A 110 -4.06 -9.72 -11.80
N GLY A 111 -5.11 -10.15 -11.08
CA GLY A 111 -5.15 -11.44 -10.40
C GLY A 111 -5.07 -12.61 -11.39
N ALA A 112 -5.83 -12.56 -12.49
CA ALA A 112 -5.78 -13.58 -13.54
C ALA A 112 -4.38 -13.66 -14.19
N ARG A 113 -3.77 -12.50 -14.48
CA ARG A 113 -2.39 -12.43 -15.02
C ARG A 113 -1.37 -13.06 -14.08
N PHE A 114 -1.47 -12.77 -12.79
CA PHE A 114 -0.60 -13.36 -11.76
C PHE A 114 -0.78 -14.88 -11.68
N LEU A 115 -2.02 -15.37 -11.73
CA LEU A 115 -2.33 -16.79 -11.64
C LEU A 115 -1.82 -17.57 -12.86
N ILE A 116 -1.95 -17.01 -14.06
CA ILE A 116 -1.36 -17.59 -15.28
C ILE A 116 0.16 -17.66 -15.15
N GLN A 117 0.81 -16.59 -14.67
CA GLN A 117 2.26 -16.57 -14.51
C GLN A 117 2.76 -17.53 -13.42
N ALA A 118 1.96 -17.79 -12.39
CA ALA A 118 2.28 -18.76 -11.35
C ALA A 118 2.09 -20.22 -11.78
N LEU A 119 1.31 -20.48 -12.83
CA LEU A 119 1.08 -21.81 -13.41
C LEU A 119 2.07 -22.17 -14.53
N GLN A 120 2.93 -21.24 -14.94
CA GLN A 120 4.02 -21.43 -15.90
C GLN A 120 5.33 -21.71 -15.17
#